data_AF-A0A0G4J2V6-F1
#
_entry.id   AF-A0A0G4J2V6-F1
#
_cell.length_a   1.000
_cell.length_b   1.000
_cell.length_c   1.000
_cell.angle_alpha   90.00
_cell.angle_beta   90.00
_cell.angle_gamma   90.00
#
_symmetry.space_group_name_H-M   'P 1'
#
loop_
_entity.id
_entity.type
_entity.pdbx_description
1 polymer ?
#
loop_
_entity_poly.entity_id
_entity_poly.type
_entity_poly.pdbx_seq_one_letter_code
_entity_poly.pdbx_strand_id
1 'polypeptide(L)'
;MVEVMEILQARVLGRIAAPATLEGGDFFMAGDTCFIGTGLRTNPLAVQQLLDHDWVGTRYVVEVRDMFERSQDRMHLDCVFNIVAHDLVMLMETLANPRAVTRRLVTRFCRSCHSPSVIEDVTNACQCLQ
;
A
#
# COMPACT_ATOMS: atom_id res chain seq x y z
N MET A 1 1.83 2.54 22.23
CA MET A 1 1.34 3.30 21.05
C MET A 1 -0.11 3.73 21.21
N VAL A 2 -1.04 2.86 21.63
CA VAL A 2 -2.45 3.24 21.88
C VAL A 2 -2.59 4.33 22.95
N GLU A 3 -1.85 4.22 24.05
CA GLU A 3 -1.83 5.22 25.13
C GLU A 3 -1.40 6.61 24.64
N VAL A 4 -0.43 6.68 23.73
CA VAL A 4 0.00 7.96 23.10
C VAL A 4 -1.12 8.53 22.24
N MET A 5 -1.84 7.70 21.49
CA MET A 5 -3.00 8.16 20.70
C MET A 5 -4.11 8.73 21.59
N GLU A 6 -4.36 8.13 22.75
CA GLU A 6 -5.35 8.61 23.72
C GLU A 6 -4.95 9.97 24.30
N ILE A 7 -3.68 10.14 24.69
CA ILE A 7 -3.14 11.41 25.17
C ILE A 7 -3.27 12.50 24.10
N LEU A 8 -2.98 12.16 22.84
CA LEU A 8 -3.09 13.08 21.71
C LEU A 8 -4.53 13.27 21.22
N GLN A 9 -5.51 12.59 21.84
CA GLN A 9 -6.91 12.56 21.39
C GLN A 9 -7.04 12.17 19.91
N ALA A 10 -6.08 11.39 19.40
CA ALA A 10 -6.08 10.90 18.04
C ALA A 10 -7.11 9.77 17.91
N ARG A 11 -8.09 9.97 17.04
CA ARG A 11 -9.15 8.97 16.80
C ARG A 11 -8.55 7.71 16.16
N VAL A 12 -8.76 6.56 16.81
CA VAL A 12 -8.53 5.25 16.21
C VAL A 12 -9.68 4.94 15.26
N LEU A 13 -9.39 4.73 13.97
CA LEU A 13 -10.40 4.47 12.95
C LEU A 13 -10.99 3.05 13.07
N GLY A 14 -10.14 2.09 13.44
CA GLY A 14 -10.52 0.70 13.59
C GLY A 14 -9.35 -0.19 14.01
N ARG A 15 -9.61 -1.49 14.09
CA ARG A 15 -8.60 -2.52 14.35
C ARG A 15 -8.75 -3.61 13.31
N ILE A 16 -7.65 -3.97 12.64
CA ILE A 16 -7.62 -5.09 11.70
C ILE A 16 -7.87 -6.38 12.47
N ALA A 17 -8.86 -7.16 12.02
CA ALA A 17 -9.24 -8.42 12.62
C ALA A 17 -8.54 -9.60 11.95
N ALA A 18 -8.11 -10.58 12.75
CA ALA A 18 -7.50 -11.81 12.24
C ALA A 18 -8.45 -12.54 11.26
N PRO A 19 -7.93 -13.21 10.21
CA PRO A 19 -6.51 -13.49 9.94
C PRO A 19 -5.79 -12.38 9.14
N ALA A 20 -6.41 -11.21 8.95
CA ALA A 20 -5.76 -10.09 8.29
C ALA A 20 -4.60 -9.54 9.13
N THR A 21 -3.54 -9.10 8.45
CA THR A 21 -2.36 -8.48 9.07
C THR A 21 -2.00 -7.21 8.30
N LEU A 22 -1.59 -6.18 9.03
CA LEU A 22 -1.22 -4.86 8.50
C LEU A 22 -0.10 -4.28 9.36
N GLU A 23 0.98 -3.84 8.73
CA GLU A 23 2.09 -3.14 9.39
C GLU A 23 2.34 -1.78 8.73
N GLY A 24 2.92 -0.84 9.50
CA GLY A 24 3.03 0.57 9.09
C GLY A 24 3.93 0.81 7.87
N GLY A 25 5.00 0.03 7.69
CA GLY A 25 5.92 0.17 6.56
C GLY A 25 5.31 -0.14 5.19
N ASP A 26 4.11 -0.73 5.17
CA ASP A 26 3.37 -0.99 3.94
C ASP A 26 2.42 0.14 3.55
N PHE A 27 2.22 1.18 4.37
CA PHE A 27 1.17 2.17 4.17
C PHE A 27 1.73 3.56 3.80
N PHE A 28 1.33 4.09 2.65
CA PHE A 28 1.68 5.44 2.19
C PHE A 28 0.46 6.24 1.77
N MET A 29 0.35 7.46 2.29
CA MET A 29 -0.64 8.45 1.83
C MET A 29 -0.03 9.37 0.79
N ALA A 30 -0.74 9.56 -0.32
CA ALA A 30 -0.30 10.35 -1.46
C ALA A 30 -1.47 11.13 -2.08
N GLY A 31 -1.91 12.19 -1.41
CA GLY A 31 -3.04 13.01 -1.87
C GLY A 31 -4.37 12.24 -1.83
N ASP A 32 -5.01 12.09 -2.98
CA ASP A 32 -6.28 11.36 -3.12
C ASP A 32 -6.09 9.84 -3.28
N THR A 33 -4.84 9.38 -3.22
CA THR A 33 -4.42 7.99 -3.43
C THR A 33 -3.67 7.48 -2.19
N CYS A 34 -3.91 6.22 -1.84
CA CYS A 34 -3.15 5.51 -0.81
C CYS A 34 -2.49 4.28 -1.44
N PHE A 35 -1.22 4.03 -1.12
CA PHE A 35 -0.51 2.83 -1.52
C PHE A 35 -0.40 1.89 -0.33
N ILE A 36 -0.69 0.61 -0.56
CA ILE A 36 -0.60 -0.44 0.44
C ILE A 36 0.23 -1.60 -0.11
N GLY A 37 1.40 -1.83 0.49
CA GLY A 37 2.20 -3.04 0.26
C GLY A 37 1.49 -4.28 0.77
N THR A 38 1.50 -5.37 0.00
CA THR A 38 1.10 -6.68 0.52
C THR A 38 2.14 -7.74 0.17
N GLY A 39 2.41 -8.64 1.12
CA GLY A 39 3.51 -9.59 1.03
C GLY A 39 3.66 -10.40 2.32
N LEU A 40 4.77 -10.20 3.04
CA LEU A 40 5.10 -10.97 4.23
C LEU A 40 4.37 -10.51 5.50
N ARG A 41 4.16 -9.20 5.67
CA ARG A 41 3.64 -8.61 6.92
C ARG A 41 2.25 -8.04 6.80
N THR A 42 1.95 -7.37 5.69
CA THR A 42 0.59 -6.98 5.33
C THR A 42 0.01 -7.94 4.30
N ASN A 43 -1.26 -8.31 4.43
CA ASN A 43 -1.91 -9.25 3.51
C ASN A 43 -3.18 -8.65 2.85
N PRO A 44 -3.65 -9.23 1.72
CA PRO A 44 -4.79 -8.68 0.98
C PRO A 44 -6.11 -8.62 1.79
N LEU A 45 -6.27 -9.44 2.83
CA LEU A 45 -7.46 -9.38 3.68
C LEU A 45 -7.49 -8.10 4.52
N ALA A 46 -6.33 -7.53 4.86
CA ALA A 46 -6.27 -6.22 5.52
C ALA A 46 -6.68 -5.10 4.57
N VAL A 47 -6.25 -5.17 3.31
CA VAL A 47 -6.70 -4.23 2.26
C VAL A 47 -8.21 -4.29 2.12
N GLN A 48 -8.80 -5.50 2.09
CA GLN A 48 -10.25 -5.67 2.04
C GLN A 48 -10.96 -5.03 3.23
N GLN A 49 -10.49 -5.26 4.46
CA GLN A 49 -11.08 -4.61 5.65
C GLN A 49 -10.98 -3.08 5.60
N LEU A 50 -9.84 -2.56 5.15
CA LEU A 50 -9.64 -1.11 4.98
C LEU A 50 -10.62 -0.51 3.97
N LEU A 51 -10.91 -1.23 2.88
CA LEU A 51 -11.89 -0.84 1.86
C LEU A 51 -13.33 -0.94 2.38
N ASP A 52 -13.70 -2.07 2.98
CA ASP A 52 -15.07 -2.34 3.47
C ASP A 52 -15.53 -1.34 4.53
N HIS A 53 -14.60 -0.90 5.38
CA HIS A 53 -14.86 0.06 6.44
C HIS A 53 -14.58 1.52 6.06
N ASP A 54 -14.11 1.77 4.85
CA ASP A 54 -13.69 3.09 4.36
C ASP A 54 -12.67 3.81 5.28
N TRP A 55 -11.77 3.05 5.91
CA TRP A 55 -10.85 3.58 6.91
C TRP A 55 -9.72 4.43 6.32
N VAL A 56 -9.46 4.34 5.01
CA VAL A 56 -8.35 5.09 4.38
C VAL A 56 -8.77 6.51 3.99
N GLY A 57 -10.05 6.75 3.68
CA GLY A 57 -10.55 8.09 3.33
C GLY A 57 -10.14 8.59 1.93
N THR A 58 -9.32 7.87 1.17
CA THR A 58 -8.85 8.25 -0.18
C THR A 58 -9.81 7.85 -1.30
N ARG A 59 -9.71 8.51 -2.46
CA ARG A 59 -10.48 8.16 -3.66
C ARG A 59 -9.97 6.86 -4.27
N TYR A 60 -8.66 6.66 -4.22
CA TYR A 60 -7.97 5.49 -4.74
C TYR A 60 -7.20 4.77 -3.64
N VAL A 61 -7.23 3.44 -3.70
CA VAL A 61 -6.34 2.57 -2.92
C VAL A 61 -5.59 1.70 -3.93
N VAL A 62 -4.27 1.70 -3.85
CA VAL A 62 -3.36 1.02 -4.75
C VAL A 62 -2.65 -0.06 -3.96
N GLU A 63 -3.03 -1.31 -4.17
CA GLU A 63 -2.35 -2.46 -3.59
C GLU A 63 -1.10 -2.78 -4.43
N VAL A 64 0.08 -2.84 -3.79
CA VAL A 64 1.37 -3.17 -4.38
C VAL A 64 1.85 -4.51 -3.84
N ARG A 65 1.65 -5.58 -4.61
CA ARG A 65 1.84 -6.96 -4.17
C ARG A 65 3.24 -7.49 -4.46
N ASP A 66 3.94 -7.94 -3.43
CA ASP A 66 5.09 -8.82 -3.53
C ASP A 66 4.65 -10.29 -3.56
N MET A 67 4.54 -10.83 -4.78
CA MET A 67 4.17 -12.23 -5.01
C MET A 67 5.37 -13.15 -5.17
N PHE A 68 6.57 -12.61 -5.38
CA PHE A 68 7.67 -13.35 -6.00
C PHE A 68 8.94 -13.35 -5.15
N GLU A 69 9.29 -12.23 -4.52
CA GLU A 69 10.55 -12.08 -3.81
C GLU A 69 10.44 -12.55 -2.37
N ARG A 70 9.46 -12.02 -1.62
CA ARG A 70 9.13 -12.41 -0.24
C ARG A 70 10.36 -12.50 0.67
N SER A 71 11.23 -11.51 0.57
CA SER A 71 12.47 -11.40 1.34
C SER A 71 12.23 -10.72 2.69
N GLN A 72 12.80 -11.25 3.77
CA GLN A 72 12.72 -10.59 5.09
C GLN A 72 13.47 -9.25 5.13
N ASP A 73 14.55 -9.10 4.36
CA ASP A 73 15.30 -7.84 4.27
C ASP A 73 14.50 -6.73 3.57
N ARG A 74 13.45 -7.11 2.84
CA ARG A 74 12.54 -6.23 2.08
C ARG A 74 11.10 -6.61 2.37
N MET A 75 10.80 -6.70 3.65
CA MET A 75 9.54 -7.22 4.19
C MET A 75 8.33 -6.28 4.01
N HIS A 76 8.59 -5.00 3.75
CA HIS A 76 7.62 -3.92 3.61
C HIS A 76 7.81 -3.15 2.30
N LEU A 77 6.80 -2.38 1.90
CA LEU A 77 6.87 -1.48 0.74
C LEU A 77 7.92 -0.37 0.91
N ASP A 78 8.06 0.21 2.11
CA ASP A 78 9.01 1.28 2.40
C ASP A 78 10.49 0.91 2.18
N CYS A 79 10.81 -0.38 2.21
CA CYS A 79 12.16 -0.88 1.97
C CYS A 79 12.59 -0.76 0.49
N VAL A 80 11.63 -0.56 -0.42
CA VAL A 80 11.85 -0.59 -1.87
C VAL A 80 11.22 0.57 -2.64
N PHE A 81 10.28 1.30 -2.01
CA PHE A 81 9.56 2.43 -2.59
C PHE A 81 9.34 3.51 -1.52
N ASN A 82 9.68 4.76 -1.82
CA ASN A 82 9.42 5.90 -0.95
C ASN A 82 8.97 7.12 -1.75
N ILE A 83 8.04 7.89 -1.19
CA ILE A 83 7.65 9.19 -1.73
C ILE A 83 8.59 10.25 -1.14
N VAL A 84 9.33 10.96 -1.99
CA VAL A 84 10.32 11.97 -1.58
C VAL A 84 9.75 13.38 -1.70
N ALA A 85 9.00 13.64 -2.77
CA ALA A 85 8.30 14.90 -2.99
C ALA A 85 7.01 14.66 -3.79
N HIS A 86 6.25 15.73 -4.04
CA HIS A 86 4.97 15.67 -4.77
C HIS A 86 5.05 15.00 -6.14
N ASP A 87 6.19 15.08 -6.81
CA ASP A 87 6.46 14.59 -8.16
C ASP A 87 7.68 13.64 -8.21
N LEU A 88 8.16 13.18 -7.05
CA LEU A 88 9.39 12.41 -6.94
C LEU A 88 9.23 11.22 -5.99
N VAL A 89 9.53 10.03 -6.51
CA VAL A 89 9.63 8.80 -5.73
C VAL A 89 11.02 8.20 -5.87
N MET A 90 11.47 7.53 -4.81
CA MET A 90 12.65 6.67 -4.82
C MET A 90 12.18 5.23 -4.95
N LEU A 91 12.69 4.53 -5.97
CA LEU A 91 12.36 3.14 -6.25
C LEU A 91 13.66 2.34 -6.39
N MET A 92 13.70 1.16 -5.78
CA MET A 92 14.79 0.21 -6.01
C MET A 92 14.78 -0.24 -7.47
N GLU A 93 15.90 -0.05 -8.17
CA GLU A 93 16.02 -0.25 -9.63
C GLU A 93 15.46 -1.59 -10.13
N THR A 94 15.66 -2.66 -9.36
CA THR A 94 15.19 -4.00 -9.75
C THR A 94 13.67 -4.10 -9.86
N LEU A 95 12.89 -3.27 -9.14
CA LEU A 95 11.42 -3.23 -9.25
C LEU A 95 10.96 -2.64 -10.58
N ALA A 96 11.77 -1.77 -11.20
CA ALA A 96 11.46 -1.15 -12.48
C ALA A 96 11.62 -2.11 -13.67
N ASN A 97 12.20 -3.29 -13.45
CA ASN A 97 12.31 -4.33 -14.47
C ASN A 97 11.11 -5.30 -14.36
N PRO A 98 10.16 -5.29 -15.31
CA PRO A 98 8.96 -6.13 -15.24
C PRO A 98 9.25 -7.64 -15.31
N ARG A 99 10.48 -8.02 -15.68
CA ARG A 99 10.92 -9.42 -15.75
C ARG A 99 11.69 -9.86 -14.50
N ALA A 100 12.03 -8.93 -13.59
CA ALA A 100 12.72 -9.27 -12.36
C ALA A 100 11.83 -10.10 -11.43
N VAL A 101 12.47 -10.94 -10.60
CA VAL A 101 11.80 -11.59 -9.46
C VAL A 101 11.37 -10.57 -8.42
N THR A 102 12.00 -9.41 -8.38
CA THR A 102 11.66 -8.33 -7.44
C THR A 102 10.53 -7.43 -7.94
N ARG A 103 9.89 -7.74 -9.08
CA ARG A 103 8.74 -6.98 -9.56
C ARG A 103 7.58 -7.02 -8.57
N ARG A 104 6.70 -6.02 -8.64
CA ARG A 104 5.46 -5.95 -7.86
C ARG A 104 4.26 -5.88 -8.79
N LEU A 105 3.19 -6.58 -8.43
CA LEU A 105 1.91 -6.49 -9.15
C LEU A 105 1.06 -5.40 -8.51
N VAL A 106 0.40 -4.57 -9.31
CA VAL A 106 -0.40 -3.48 -8.79
C VAL A 106 -1.90 -3.69 -9.05
N THR A 107 -2.74 -3.29 -8.10
CA THR A 107 -4.19 -3.24 -8.32
C THR A 107 -4.73 -1.96 -7.74
N ARG A 108 -5.47 -1.21 -8.55
CA ARG A 108 -6.11 0.03 -8.13
C ARG A 108 -7.59 -0.20 -7.90
N PHE A 109 -8.01 0.06 -6.67
CA PHE A 109 -9.40 0.18 -6.27
C PHE A 109 -9.80 1.64 -6.32
N CYS A 110 -11.03 1.94 -6.73
CA CYS A 110 -11.59 3.27 -6.53
C CYS A 110 -12.93 3.20 -5.82
N ARG A 111 -13.13 4.13 -4.89
CA ARG A 111 -14.30 4.18 -4.00
C ARG A 111 -15.62 4.24 -4.77
N SER A 112 -15.63 4.87 -5.95
CA SER A 112 -16.86 5.22 -6.70
C SER A 112 -17.11 4.38 -7.95
N CYS A 113 -16.19 3.49 -8.33
CA CYS A 113 -16.31 2.67 -9.54
C CYS A 113 -16.69 1.23 -9.19
N HIS A 114 -17.60 0.65 -9.97
CA HIS A 114 -18.16 -0.69 -9.72
C HIS A 114 -17.17 -1.85 -9.96
N SER A 115 -15.92 -1.59 -10.35
CA SER A 115 -14.92 -2.62 -10.62
C SER A 115 -13.48 -2.12 -10.42
N PRO A 116 -12.60 -2.92 -9.78
CA PRO A 116 -11.18 -2.59 -9.65
C PRO A 116 -10.48 -2.63 -11.01
N SER A 117 -9.53 -1.72 -11.23
CA SER A 117 -8.66 -1.70 -12.40
C SER A 117 -7.30 -2.31 -12.02
N VAL A 118 -6.90 -3.38 -12.69
CA VAL A 118 -5.58 -3.99 -12.51
C VAL A 118 -4.55 -3.17 -13.31
N ILE A 119 -3.46 -2.77 -12.65
CA ILE A 119 -2.34 -2.07 -13.28
C ILE A 119 -1.13 -3.01 -13.14
N GLU A 120 -0.55 -3.45 -14.24
CA GLU A 120 0.43 -4.55 -14.18
C GLU A 120 1.81 -4.15 -13.62
N ASP A 121 2.08 -2.86 -13.38
CA ASP A 121 3.42 -2.35 -13.03
C ASP A 121 3.38 -1.20 -12.00
N VAL A 122 4.32 -1.20 -11.05
CA VAL A 122 4.50 -0.14 -10.03
C VAL A 122 4.95 1.19 -10.64
N THR A 123 5.67 1.15 -11.76
CA THR A 123 6.09 2.34 -12.50
C THR A 123 4.88 3.07 -13.09
N ASN A 124 3.88 2.31 -13.56
CA ASN A 124 2.61 2.87 -14.02
C ASN A 124 1.73 3.32 -12.84
N ALA A 125 1.87 2.69 -11.67
CA ALA A 125 1.22 3.14 -10.45
C ALA A 125 1.73 4.52 -9.99
N CYS A 126 3.01 4.84 -10.24
CA CYS A 126 3.55 6.18 -9.96
C CYS A 126 2.89 7.28 -10.81
N GLN A 127 2.36 6.95 -12.00
CA GLN A 127 1.57 7.90 -12.80
C GLN A 127 0.23 8.25 -12.13
N CYS A 128 -0.23 7.48 -11.14
CA CYS A 128 -1.42 7.82 -10.34
C CYS A 128 -1.17 8.93 -9.30
N LEU A 129 0.08 9.42 -9.18
CA LEU A 129 0.45 10.54 -8.30
C LEU A 129 0.25 11.92 -8.97
N GLN A 130 -0.10 11.96 -10.26
CA GLN A 130 -0.32 13.16 -11.06
C GLN A 130 -1.81 13.48 -11.21
#